data_AF-A0A2N0BGL3-F1
#
_entry.id   AF-A0A2N0BGL3-F1
#
_cell.length_a   1.000
_cell.length_b   1.000
_cell.length_c   1.000
_cell.angle_alpha   90.00
_cell.angle_beta   90.00
_cell.angle_gamma   90.00
#
_symmetry.space_group_name_H-M   'P 1'
#
loop_
_entity.id
_entity.type
_entity.pdbx_description
1 polymer ?
#
loop_
_entity_poly.entity_id
_entity_poly.type
_entity_poly.pdbx_seq_one_letter_code
_entity_poly.pdbx_strand_id
1 'polypeptide(L)'
;MELPDLESYFQTLTDITDTIAVINSPYESDFDRDIGQLEQYYSDVTSRPWESSEREYFNLFSSHFTFHTKIVEEIIHEARRVLLQERRQYVKRLVAYHKQAEEWFAELQRKRRQFSQKDMVTA
;
A
#
# COMPACT_ATOMS: atom_id res chain seq x y z
N MET A 1 21.11 1.78 6.10
CA MET A 1 19.73 2.22 6.38
C MET A 1 19.07 1.05 7.08
N GLU A 2 18.60 1.23 8.32
CA GLU A 2 17.90 0.16 9.02
C GLU A 2 16.50 0.00 8.41
N LEU A 3 16.11 -1.25 8.12
CA LEU A 3 14.79 -1.57 7.61
C LEU A 3 13.77 -1.41 8.75
N PRO A 4 12.54 -0.93 8.47
CA PRO A 4 11.57 -0.63 9.52
C PRO A 4 11.08 -1.90 10.20
N ASP A 5 10.63 -1.79 11.45
CA ASP A 5 9.84 -2.84 12.08
C ASP A 5 8.50 -2.98 11.32
N LEU A 6 8.31 -4.11 10.63
CA LEU A 6 7.19 -4.27 9.70
C LEU A 6 5.84 -4.28 10.42
N GLU A 7 5.79 -4.79 11.64
CA GLU A 7 4.53 -4.85 12.41
C GLU A 7 4.02 -3.45 12.74
N SER A 8 4.86 -2.61 13.36
CA SER A 8 4.50 -1.21 13.66
C SER A 8 4.25 -0.39 12.39
N TYR A 9 5.04 -0.68 11.35
CA TYR A 9 4.99 0.05 10.10
C TYR A 9 3.71 -0.24 9.29
N PHE A 10 3.21 -1.47 9.33
CA PHE A 10 1.93 -1.81 8.70
C PHE A 10 0.73 -1.55 9.61
N GLN A 11 0.89 -1.51 10.94
CA GLN A 11 -0.18 -1.04 11.84
C GLN A 11 -0.56 0.41 11.51
N THR A 12 0.42 1.28 11.29
CA THR A 12 0.16 2.67 10.85
C THR A 12 -0.66 2.72 9.56
N LEU A 13 -0.40 1.79 8.64
CA LEU A 13 -1.11 1.70 7.37
C LEU A 13 -2.55 1.24 7.57
N THR A 14 -2.76 0.24 8.45
CA THR A 14 -4.10 -0.21 8.87
C THR A 14 -4.90 0.94 9.46
N ASP A 15 -4.33 1.69 10.40
CA ASP A 15 -5.00 2.82 11.04
C ASP A 15 -5.46 3.86 10.00
N ILE A 16 -4.60 4.19 9.02
CA ILE A 16 -4.94 5.10 7.92
C ILE A 16 -6.06 4.50 7.04
N THR A 17 -5.99 3.22 6.68
CA THR A 17 -7.02 2.61 5.85
C THR A 17 -8.37 2.51 6.55
N ASP A 18 -8.39 2.33 7.88
CA ASP A 18 -9.61 2.28 8.68
C ASP A 18 -10.33 3.63 8.71
N THR A 19 -9.59 4.75 8.79
CA THR A 19 -10.22 6.08 8.68
C THR A 19 -10.74 6.36 7.29
N ILE A 20 -10.10 5.82 6.24
CA ILE A 20 -10.57 5.96 4.86
C ILE A 20 -11.78 5.06 4.59
N ALA A 21 -11.88 3.90 5.24
CA ALA A 21 -12.96 2.93 5.00
C ALA A 21 -14.37 3.53 5.21
N VAL A 22 -14.48 4.57 6.03
CA VAL A 22 -15.73 5.30 6.26
C VAL A 22 -16.06 6.33 5.16
N ILE A 23 -15.44 6.24 3.98
CA ILE A 23 -15.61 7.19 2.85
C ILE A 23 -17.06 7.45 2.44
N ASN A 24 -17.93 6.46 2.59
CA ASN A 24 -19.36 6.55 2.29
C ASN A 24 -20.23 6.81 3.54
N SER A 25 -19.60 7.04 4.68
CA SER A 25 -20.30 7.35 5.93
C SER A 25 -20.84 8.78 5.91
N PRO A 26 -21.99 9.03 6.56
CA PRO A 26 -22.49 10.39 6.77
C PRO A 26 -21.64 11.20 7.76
N TYR A 27 -20.66 10.59 8.45
CA TYR A 27 -19.81 11.29 9.40
C TYR A 27 -18.81 12.22 8.69
N GLU A 28 -18.48 13.33 9.37
CA GLU A 28 -17.39 14.20 8.92
C GLU A 28 -16.05 13.48 9.05
N SER A 29 -15.26 13.53 7.99
CA SER A 29 -13.93 12.93 7.92
C SER A 29 -13.08 13.75 6.98
N ASP A 30 -11.80 13.90 7.32
CA ASP A 30 -10.83 14.67 6.55
C ASP A 30 -10.12 13.75 5.55
N PHE A 31 -10.85 13.35 4.51
CA PHE A 31 -10.32 12.45 3.48
C PHE A 31 -9.16 13.05 2.68
N ASP A 32 -9.03 14.37 2.65
CA ASP A 32 -7.87 15.01 2.02
C ASP A 32 -6.60 14.71 2.81
N ARG A 33 -6.66 14.87 4.13
CA ARG A 33 -5.57 14.50 5.05
C ARG A 33 -5.30 13.00 5.02
N ASP A 34 -6.32 12.17 5.19
CA ASP A 34 -6.14 10.73 5.36
C ASP A 34 -5.55 10.09 4.09
N ILE A 35 -6.08 10.44 2.91
CA ILE A 35 -5.53 9.97 1.64
C ILE A 35 -4.14 10.57 1.39
N GLY A 36 -3.89 11.81 1.83
CA GLY A 36 -2.55 12.40 1.80
C GLY A 36 -1.54 11.62 2.65
N GLN A 37 -1.94 11.14 3.82
CA GLN A 37 -1.10 10.28 4.66
C GLN A 37 -0.84 8.93 4.00
N LEU A 38 -1.84 8.35 3.34
CA LEU A 38 -1.71 7.12 2.57
C LEU A 38 -0.71 7.27 1.40
N GLU A 39 -0.80 8.38 0.67
CA GLU A 39 0.13 8.73 -0.42
C GLU A 39 1.56 8.96 0.10
N GLN A 40 1.71 9.64 1.24
CA GLN A 40 3.00 9.86 1.88
C GLN A 40 3.64 8.53 2.33
N TYR A 41 2.84 7.63 2.90
CA TYR A 41 3.29 6.29 3.26
C TYR A 41 3.80 5.53 2.04
N TYR A 42 3.06 5.58 0.92
CA TYR A 42 3.51 4.95 -0.32
C TYR A 42 4.82 5.55 -0.84
N SER A 43 5.01 6.86 -0.75
CA SER A 43 6.30 7.48 -1.08
C SER A 43 7.44 6.95 -0.20
N ASP A 44 7.20 6.76 1.10
CA ASP A 44 8.20 6.20 2.01
C ASP A 44 8.50 4.74 1.66
N VAL A 45 7.47 3.91 1.49
CA VAL A 45 7.59 2.51 1.07
C VAL A 45 8.40 2.39 -0.20
N THR A 46 8.04 3.12 -1.26
CA THR A 46 8.67 2.97 -2.57
C THR A 46 10.11 3.47 -2.62
N SER A 47 10.54 4.28 -1.66
CA SER A 47 11.91 4.78 -1.56
C SER A 47 12.91 3.79 -0.96
N ARG A 48 12.42 2.71 -0.33
CA ARG A 48 13.25 1.75 0.41
C ARG A 48 13.77 0.62 -0.51
N PRO A 49 15.00 0.12 -0.31
CA PRO A 49 15.64 -0.86 -1.19
C PRO A 49 15.24 -2.31 -0.83
N TRP A 50 13.94 -2.62 -0.87
CA TRP A 50 13.40 -3.93 -0.44
C TRP A 50 14.00 -5.11 -1.20
N GLU A 51 14.36 -4.94 -2.47
CA GLU A 51 14.96 -5.98 -3.29
C GLU A 51 16.28 -6.50 -2.73
N SER A 52 16.95 -5.71 -1.88
CA SER A 52 18.22 -6.05 -1.22
C SER A 52 18.06 -6.60 0.20
N SER A 53 16.83 -6.63 0.74
CA SER A 53 16.61 -7.09 2.13
C SER A 53 16.81 -8.59 2.27
N GLU A 54 16.88 -9.08 3.52
CA GLU A 54 16.86 -10.52 3.79
C GLU A 54 15.56 -11.16 3.28
N ARG A 55 15.63 -12.46 2.95
CA ARG A 55 14.52 -13.18 2.30
C ARG A 55 13.28 -13.27 3.18
N GLU A 56 13.45 -13.60 4.45
CA GLU A 56 12.34 -13.71 5.39
C GLU A 56 11.66 -12.36 5.58
N TYR A 57 12.45 -11.31 5.76
CA TYR A 57 11.98 -9.94 5.85
C TYR A 57 11.22 -9.48 4.59
N PHE A 58 11.74 -9.78 3.39
CA PHE A 58 11.05 -9.48 2.13
C PHE A 58 9.71 -10.21 2.00
N ASN A 59 9.67 -11.48 2.42
CA ASN A 59 8.45 -12.28 2.38
C ASN A 59 7.39 -11.70 3.32
N LEU A 60 7.79 -11.31 4.53
CA LEU A 60 6.91 -10.67 5.51
C LEU A 60 6.35 -9.36 4.96
N PHE A 61 7.24 -8.48 4.47
CA PHE A 61 6.85 -7.23 3.78
C PHE A 61 5.85 -7.50 2.66
N SER A 62 6.14 -8.49 1.80
CA SER A 62 5.30 -8.83 0.66
C SER A 62 3.90 -9.29 1.08
N SER A 63 3.81 -10.07 2.16
CA SER A 63 2.53 -10.51 2.72
C SER A 63 1.69 -9.32 3.20
N HIS A 64 2.29 -8.44 4.00
CA HIS A 64 1.60 -7.25 4.50
C HIS A 64 1.21 -6.28 3.38
N PHE A 65 2.08 -6.03 2.41
CA PHE A 65 1.79 -5.13 1.30
C PHE A 65 0.67 -5.68 0.41
N THR A 66 0.63 -7.00 0.20
CA THR A 66 -0.48 -7.66 -0.51
C THR A 66 -1.80 -7.46 0.24
N PHE A 67 -1.80 -7.67 1.57
CA PHE A 67 -2.97 -7.46 2.40
C PHE A 67 -3.48 -6.02 2.31
N HIS A 68 -2.57 -5.05 2.43
CA HIS A 68 -2.89 -3.63 2.26
C HIS A 68 -3.57 -3.32 0.92
N THR A 69 -2.99 -3.77 -0.20
CA THR A 69 -3.60 -3.52 -1.52
C THR A 69 -5.02 -4.10 -1.61
N LYS A 70 -5.28 -5.25 -0.96
CA LYS A 70 -6.61 -5.84 -0.91
C LYS A 70 -7.61 -5.04 -0.09
N ILE A 71 -7.20 -4.52 1.06
CA ILE A 71 -8.04 -3.63 1.87
C ILE A 71 -8.43 -2.38 1.06
N VAL A 72 -7.46 -1.76 0.37
CA VAL A 72 -7.75 -0.58 -0.47
C VAL A 72 -8.69 -0.93 -1.63
N GLU A 73 -8.52 -2.10 -2.26
CA GLU A 73 -9.43 -2.61 -3.29
C GLU A 73 -10.88 -2.74 -2.78
N GLU A 74 -11.05 -3.32 -1.59
CA GLU A 74 -12.34 -3.48 -0.93
C GLU A 74 -13.01 -2.14 -0.62
N ILE A 75 -12.26 -1.20 -0.03
CA ILE A 75 -12.74 0.17 0.23
C ILE A 75 -13.22 0.82 -1.06
N ILE A 76 -12.45 0.73 -2.16
CA ILE A 76 -12.85 1.30 -3.46
C ILE A 76 -14.13 0.65 -3.98
N HIS A 77 -14.23 -0.67 -3.87
CA HIS A 77 -15.39 -1.41 -4.35
C HIS A 77 -16.65 -1.07 -3.58
N GLU A 78 -16.58 -0.98 -2.26
CA GLU A 78 -17.68 -0.52 -1.40
C GLU A 78 -18.02 0.94 -1.68
N ALA A 79 -17.00 1.80 -1.83
CA ALA A 79 -17.18 3.21 -2.17
C ALA A 79 -18.00 3.39 -3.45
N ARG A 80 -17.69 2.60 -4.48
CA ARG A 80 -18.37 2.63 -5.79
C ARG A 80 -19.80 2.10 -5.75
N ARG A 81 -20.14 1.19 -4.83
CA ARG A 81 -21.50 0.64 -4.70
C ARG A 81 -22.49 1.70 -4.21
N VAL A 82 -22.06 2.58 -3.33
CA VAL A 82 -22.90 3.63 -2.71
C VAL A 82 -22.24 4.99 -2.94
N LEU A 83 -21.94 5.31 -4.20
CA LEU A 83 -21.13 6.47 -4.55
C LEU A 83 -21.84 7.79 -4.19
N LEU A 84 -21.34 8.45 -3.13
CA LEU A 84 -21.65 9.84 -2.82
C LEU A 84 -20.91 10.76 -3.81
N GLN A 85 -21.62 11.65 -4.51
CA GLN A 85 -21.04 12.45 -5.59
C GLN A 85 -19.95 13.40 -5.09
N GLU A 86 -20.15 13.97 -3.91
CA GLU A 86 -19.20 14.82 -3.19
C GLU A 86 -17.92 14.08 -2.78
N ARG A 87 -17.98 12.75 -2.64
CA ARG A 87 -16.81 11.91 -2.30
C ARG A 87 -16.12 11.31 -3.52
N ARG A 88 -16.65 11.53 -4.73
CA ARG A 88 -16.13 10.95 -5.98
C ARG A 88 -14.66 11.27 -6.23
N GLN A 89 -14.18 12.44 -5.83
CA GLN A 89 -12.78 12.84 -5.99
C GLN A 89 -11.83 11.97 -5.16
N TYR A 90 -12.22 11.62 -3.93
CA TYR A 90 -11.45 10.78 -3.02
C TYR A 90 -11.38 9.34 -3.52
N VAL A 91 -12.51 8.81 -4.00
CA VAL A 91 -12.55 7.47 -4.63
C VAL A 91 -11.63 7.42 -5.87
N LYS A 92 -11.56 8.49 -6.67
CA LYS A 92 -10.61 8.56 -7.79
C LYS A 92 -9.15 8.54 -7.33
N ARG A 93 -8.81 9.25 -6.25
CA ARG A 93 -7.46 9.22 -5.67
C ARG A 93 -7.11 7.81 -5.18
N LEU A 94 -8.01 7.13 -4.48
CA LEU A 94 -7.80 5.75 -4.03
C LEU A 94 -7.59 4.78 -5.21
N VAL A 95 -8.34 4.93 -6.30
CA VAL A 95 -8.15 4.12 -7.51
C VAL A 95 -6.78 4.35 -8.15
N ALA A 96 -6.33 5.61 -8.23
CA ALA A 96 -5.02 5.94 -8.74
C ALA A 96 -3.90 5.37 -7.86
N TYR A 97 -4.04 5.53 -6.54
CA TYR A 97 -3.15 4.95 -5.53
C TYR A 97 -3.05 3.42 -5.68
N HIS A 98 -4.19 2.72 -5.69
CA HIS A 98 -4.24 1.26 -5.77
C HIS A 98 -3.52 0.75 -7.02
N LYS A 99 -3.79 1.37 -8.17
CA LYS A 99 -3.13 1.03 -9.43
C LYS A 99 -1.61 1.21 -9.35
N GLN A 100 -1.15 2.34 -8.83
CA GLN A 100 0.29 2.62 -8.68
C GLN A 100 0.95 1.62 -7.72
N ALA A 101 0.27 1.29 -6.61
CA ALA A 101 0.74 0.32 -5.63
C ALA A 101 0.90 -1.09 -6.23
N GLU A 102 -0.11 -1.58 -6.97
CA GLU A 102 -0.05 -2.88 -7.64
C GLU A 102 1.04 -2.94 -8.71
N GLU A 103 1.14 -1.92 -9.56
CA GLU A 103 2.15 -1.85 -10.63
C GLU A 103 3.57 -1.87 -10.06
N TRP A 104 3.82 -1.02 -9.06
CA TRP A 104 5.11 -0.96 -8.37
C TRP A 104 5.45 -2.28 -7.68
N PHE A 105 4.51 -2.88 -6.96
CA PHE A 105 4.77 -4.11 -6.21
C PHE A 105 5.03 -5.29 -7.13
N ALA A 106 4.31 -5.39 -8.25
CA ALA A 106 4.59 -6.39 -9.28
C ALA A 106 6.00 -6.22 -9.87
N GLU A 107 6.45 -4.98 -10.09
CA GLU A 107 7.82 -4.70 -10.53
C GLU A 107 8.86 -5.09 -9.48
N LEU A 108 8.61 -4.76 -8.20
CA LEU A 108 9.50 -5.12 -7.10
C LEU A 108 9.65 -6.65 -6.97
N GLN A 109 8.55 -7.40 -7.05
CA GLN A 109 8.60 -8.86 -7.04
C GLN A 109 9.38 -9.44 -8.22
N ARG A 110 9.32 -8.80 -9.40
CA ARG A 110 10.15 -9.19 -10.56
C ARG A 110 11.63 -8.92 -10.31
N LYS A 111 11.97 -7.73 -9.78
CA LYS A 111 13.35 -7.37 -9.40
C LYS A 111 13.92 -8.34 -8.37
N ARG A 112 13.13 -8.71 -7.35
CA ARG A 112 13.55 -9.68 -6.33
C ARG A 112 13.88 -11.06 -6.91
N ARG A 113 13.08 -11.56 -7.85
CA ARG A 113 13.35 -12.84 -8.54
C ARG A 113 14.67 -12.80 -9.31
N GLN A 114 14.97 -11.69 -9.98
CA GLN A 114 16.22 -11.50 -10.70
C GLN A 114 17.42 -11.40 -9.74
N PHE A 115 17.25 -10.71 -8.61
CA PHE A 115 18.28 -10.58 -7.58
C PHE A 115 18.66 -11.96 -7.01
N SER A 116 17.66 -12.75 -6.60
CA SER A 116 17.88 -14.10 -6.07
C SER A 116 18.53 -15.06 -7.08
N GLN A 117 18.31 -14.89 -8.39
CA GLN A 117 19.00 -15.68 -9.41
C GLN A 117 20.47 -15.29 -9.57
N LYS A 118 20.80 -14.00 -9.42
CA LYS A 118 22.19 -13.54 -9.50
C LYS A 118 23.00 -14.06 -8.32
N ASP A 119 22.46 -14.01 -7.10
CA ASP A 119 23.14 -14.51 -5.90
C ASP A 119 23.51 -16.01 -6.01
N MET A 120 22.67 -16.82 -6.66
CA MET A 120 22.94 -18.25 -6.90
C MET A 120 24.03 -18.52 -7.96
N VAL A 121 24.34 -17.56 -8.83
CA VAL A 121 25.36 -17.71 -9.90
C VAL A 121 26.74 -17.23 -9.42
N THR A 122 26.79 -16.36 -8.42
CA THR A 122 28.03 -15.81 -7.83
C THR A 122 28.47 -16.48 -6.53
N ALA A 123 27.70 -17.44 -6.00
CA ALA A 123 28.05 -18.26 -4.83
C ALA A 123 28.59 -19.63 -5.26
#